data_AF-A0AAD9NYX8-F1
#
_entry.id   AF-A0AAD9NYX8-F1
#
_cell.length_a   1.000
_cell.length_b   1.000
_cell.length_c   1.000
_cell.angle_alpha   90.00
_cell.angle_beta   90.00
_cell.angle_gamma   90.00
#
_symmetry.space_group_name_H-M   'P 1'
#
loop_
_entity.id
_entity.type
_entity.pdbx_description
1 polymer ?
#
loop_
_entity_poly.entity_id
_entity_poly.type
_entity_poly.pdbx_seq_one_letter_code
_entity_poly.pdbx_strand_id
1 'polypeptide(L)'
;MVTTSDSVYSMVTASDSVYSMVTTSDSVYSMVTTSDSVSSMVTTSDSVYSMVTTSDSVYSMVTTSDSVYSMVTTSDSVYSMVTTSDSAYSMVTSDSIYSMVTSDSIYSMVTASDSVYSMVTTSDSVYSMVTPSDSVYSMVSTSNSVYSMVTSDSIYSMVTASDSVYSMVTSDSIYSMVTASDSVYSMVTTTPL
;
A
#
# COMPACT_ATOMS: atom_id res chain seq x y z
N MET A 1 22.19 10.20 -2.87
CA MET A 1 21.45 10.47 -4.12
C MET A 1 22.19 9.77 -5.26
N VAL A 2 21.48 8.94 -6.02
CA VAL A 2 21.99 8.25 -7.21
C VAL A 2 21.18 8.71 -8.42
N THR A 3 21.86 9.15 -9.47
CA THR A 3 21.23 9.50 -10.75
C THR A 3 22.01 8.82 -11.87
N THR A 4 21.36 7.93 -12.61
CA THR A 4 22.01 7.11 -13.66
C THR A 4 21.03 6.76 -14.77
N SER A 5 21.51 6.20 -15.87
CA SER A 5 20.67 5.59 -16.91
C SER A 5 20.66 4.06 -16.83
N ASP A 6 21.52 3.48 -15.99
CA ASP A 6 21.65 2.03 -15.81
C ASP A 6 20.81 1.52 -14.64
N SER A 7 20.63 0.21 -14.56
CA SER A 7 19.94 -0.42 -13.43
C SER A 7 20.68 -0.13 -12.11
N VAL A 8 19.93 0.08 -11.03
CA VAL A 8 20.48 0.33 -9.70
C VAL A 8 20.22 -0.86 -8.79
N TYR A 9 21.30 -1.44 -8.26
CA TYR A 9 21.23 -2.43 -7.18
C TYR A 9 21.79 -1.82 -5.90
N SER A 10 20.97 -1.75 -4.85
CA SER A 10 21.35 -1.18 -3.56
C SER A 10 20.96 -2.11 -2.41
N MET A 11 21.93 -2.39 -1.55
CA MET A 11 21.72 -3.09 -0.28
C MET A 11 22.32 -2.23 0.82
N VAL A 12 21.49 -1.77 1.76
CA VAL A 12 21.90 -0.92 2.88
C VAL A 12 21.56 -1.62 4.18
N THR A 13 22.57 -1.82 5.02
CA THR A 13 22.41 -2.24 6.42
C THR A 13 23.06 -1.20 7.30
N ALA A 14 22.28 -0.56 8.18
CA ALA A 14 22.75 0.50 9.06
C ALA A 14 22.15 0.34 10.47
N SER A 15 22.74 1.00 11.46
CA SER A 15 22.12 1.14 12.78
C SER A 15 21.45 2.50 12.97
N ASP A 16 21.85 3.49 12.16
CA ASP A 16 21.32 4.85 12.16
C ASP A 16 20.33 5.05 11.01
N SER A 17 19.67 6.20 11.02
CA SER A 17 18.73 6.64 10.00
C SER A 17 19.32 6.56 8.58
N VAL A 18 18.50 6.08 7.63
CA VAL A 18 18.86 5.96 6.21
C VAL A 18 18.06 6.95 5.38
N TYR A 19 18.77 7.74 4.58
CA TYR A 19 18.17 8.58 3.54
C TYR A 19 18.64 8.13 2.15
N SER A 20 17.71 7.68 1.30
CA SER A 20 17.99 7.25 -0.07
C SER A 20 17.13 8.00 -1.09
N MET A 21 17.78 8.46 -2.15
CA MET A 21 17.14 9.04 -3.32
C MET A 21 17.76 8.43 -4.56
N VAL A 22 16.94 7.76 -5.38
CA VAL A 22 17.37 7.09 -6.61
C VAL A 22 16.53 7.61 -7.77
N THR A 23 17.20 8.05 -8.83
CA THR A 23 16.57 8.41 -10.10
C THR A 23 17.29 7.68 -11.22
N THR A 24 16.59 6.83 -11.97
CA THR A 24 17.18 6.13 -13.12
C THR A 24 16.18 5.97 -14.26
N SER A 25 16.65 5.63 -15.45
CA SER A 25 15.78 5.23 -16.57
C SER A 25 15.53 3.72 -16.62
N ASP A 26 16.25 2.94 -15.81
CA ASP A 26 16.25 1.47 -15.81
C ASP A 26 15.81 0.93 -14.43
N SER A 27 15.72 -0.37 -14.29
CA SER A 27 15.19 -1.06 -13.12
C SER A 27 15.93 -0.71 -11.83
N VAL A 28 15.19 -0.67 -10.71
CA VAL A 28 15.75 -0.48 -9.36
C VAL A 28 15.47 -1.69 -8.50
N TYR A 29 16.52 -2.25 -7.90
CA TYR A 29 16.44 -3.23 -6.83
C TYR A 29 17.04 -2.63 -5.55
N SER A 30 16.22 -2.44 -4.52
CA SER A 30 16.62 -1.83 -3.26
C SER A 30 16.21 -2.69 -2.07
N MET A 31 17.18 -2.97 -1.19
CA MET A 31 16.96 -3.57 0.12
C MET A 31 17.56 -2.68 1.19
N VAL A 32 16.74 -2.27 2.15
CA VAL A 32 17.16 -1.43 3.28
C VAL A 32 16.78 -2.11 4.58
N THR A 33 17.77 -2.32 5.45
CA THR A 33 17.57 -2.81 6.81
C THR A 33 18.25 -1.86 7.80
N THR A 34 17.51 -1.30 8.74
CA THR A 34 18.10 -0.45 9.79
C THR A 34 17.36 -0.57 11.11
N SER A 35 17.99 -0.16 12.21
CA SER A 35 17.33 -0.05 13.52
C SER A 35 16.58 1.27 13.70
N ASP A 36 16.80 2.24 12.82
CA ASP A 36 16.31 3.63 12.94
C ASP A 36 15.52 4.02 11.68
N SER A 37 15.05 5.26 11.61
CA SER A 37 14.13 5.72 10.58
C SER A 37 14.67 5.59 9.13
N VAL A 38 13.79 5.32 8.18
CA VAL A 38 14.10 5.27 6.73
C VAL A 38 13.30 6.32 5.98
N SER A 39 13.98 7.12 5.16
CA SER A 39 13.35 7.97 4.15
C SER A 39 13.87 7.60 2.77
N SER A 40 13.03 6.98 1.94
CA SER A 40 13.37 6.51 0.60
C SER A 40 12.50 7.15 -0.48
N MET A 41 13.14 7.63 -1.54
CA MET A 41 12.49 8.12 -2.75
C MET A 41 13.09 7.44 -3.98
N VAL A 42 12.25 6.77 -4.76
CA VAL A 42 12.66 6.09 -6.00
C VAL A 42 11.81 6.61 -7.16
N THR A 43 12.47 7.12 -8.19
CA THR A 43 11.85 7.49 -9.45
C THR A 43 12.54 6.76 -10.59
N THR A 44 11.80 5.99 -11.38
CA THR A 44 12.36 5.34 -12.58
C THR A 44 11.36 5.26 -13.72
N SER A 45 11.83 5.02 -14.94
CA SER A 45 10.96 4.68 -16.08
C SER A 45 10.62 3.18 -16.14
N ASP A 46 11.32 2.34 -15.39
CA ASP A 46 11.25 0.88 -15.46
C ASP A 46 10.89 0.27 -14.09
N SER A 47 10.88 -1.04 -13.97
CA SER A 47 10.39 -1.75 -12.80
C SER A 47 11.15 -1.44 -11.49
N VAL A 48 10.43 -1.42 -10.36
CA VAL A 48 11.00 -1.25 -9.02
C VAL A 48 10.72 -2.48 -8.16
N TYR A 49 11.77 -3.02 -7.56
CA TYR A 49 11.68 -3.96 -6.43
C TYR A 49 12.28 -3.30 -5.19
N SER A 50 11.45 -3.06 -4.18
CA SER A 50 11.86 -2.40 -2.93
C SER A 50 11.44 -3.21 -1.70
N MET A 51 12.40 -3.46 -0.82
CA MET A 51 12.18 -4.06 0.49
C MET A 51 12.79 -3.15 1.57
N VAL A 52 11.97 -2.74 2.54
CA VAL A 52 12.40 -1.91 3.67
C VAL A 52 11.99 -2.60 4.96
N THR A 53 12.96 -2.82 5.84
CA THR A 53 12.74 -3.35 7.18
C THR A 53 13.41 -2.45 8.21
N THR A 54 12.66 -1.93 9.16
CA THR A 54 13.22 -1.14 10.26
C THR A 54 12.49 -1.37 11.59
N SER A 55 13.08 -0.94 12.69
CA SER A 55 12.40 -0.88 14.00
C SER A 55 11.66 0.45 14.22
N ASP A 56 11.94 1.49 13.45
CA ASP A 56 11.37 2.83 13.59
C ASP A 56 10.66 3.29 12.30
N SER A 57 10.32 4.56 12.16
CA SER A 57 9.43 5.05 11.11
C SER A 57 9.98 4.90 9.69
N VAL A 58 9.08 4.67 8.72
CA VAL A 58 9.39 4.64 7.29
C VAL A 58 8.60 5.71 6.55
N TYR A 59 9.31 6.51 5.76
CA TYR A 59 8.76 7.33 4.69
C TYR A 59 9.24 6.78 3.34
N SER A 60 8.32 6.25 2.53
CA SER A 60 8.65 5.65 1.23
C SER A 60 7.79 6.24 0.12
N MET A 61 8.44 6.73 -0.93
CA MET A 61 7.80 7.19 -2.16
C MET A 61 8.41 6.47 -3.37
N VAL A 62 7.58 5.77 -4.14
CA VAL A 62 7.98 5.08 -5.37
C VAL A 62 7.12 5.57 -6.52
N THR A 63 7.77 6.10 -7.55
CA THR A 63 7.12 6.54 -8.79
C THR A 63 7.79 5.84 -9.98
N THR A 64 7.02 5.13 -10.80
CA THR A 64 7.54 4.54 -12.04
C THR A 64 6.52 4.52 -13.18
N SER A 65 6.98 4.34 -14.41
CA SER A 65 6.11 4.06 -15.56
C SER A 65 5.77 2.58 -15.71
N ASP A 66 6.53 1.68 -15.09
CA ASP A 66 6.33 0.21 -15.17
C ASP A 66 5.98 -0.35 -13.77
N SER A 67 6.16 -1.63 -13.53
CA SER A 67 5.66 -2.34 -12.36
C SER A 67 6.41 -2.02 -11.06
N VAL A 68 5.69 -2.07 -9.94
CA VAL A 68 6.25 -1.94 -8.58
C VAL A 68 5.96 -3.18 -7.76
N TYR A 69 7.01 -3.72 -7.14
CA TYR A 69 6.92 -4.61 -6.00
C TYR A 69 7.51 -3.92 -4.77
N SER A 70 6.66 -3.60 -3.78
CA SER A 70 7.05 -2.90 -2.56
C SER A 70 6.65 -3.69 -1.33
N MET A 71 7.62 -3.94 -0.44
CA MET A 71 7.41 -4.51 0.88
C MET A 71 8.01 -3.59 1.94
N VAL A 72 7.19 -3.14 2.88
CA VAL A 72 7.61 -2.30 4.00
C VAL A 72 7.16 -2.94 5.30
N THR A 73 8.12 -3.20 6.19
CA THR A 73 7.88 -3.74 7.54
C THR A 73 8.57 -2.86 8.57
N THR A 74 7.80 -2.35 9.52
CA THR A 74 8.35 -1.68 10.69
C THR A 74 7.57 -1.98 11.96
N SER A 75 8.14 -1.64 13.11
CA SER A 75 7.49 -1.70 14.41
C SER A 75 6.79 -0.39 14.81
N ASP A 76 7.01 0.73 14.11
CA ASP A 76 6.36 2.01 14.48
C ASP A 76 5.39 2.47 13.39
N SER A 77 5.77 3.44 12.57
CA SER A 77 4.86 4.12 11.66
C SER A 77 5.33 4.07 10.21
N VAL A 78 4.40 3.85 9.27
CA VAL A 78 4.68 3.91 7.82
C VAL A 78 3.87 5.01 7.15
N TYR A 79 4.57 5.84 6.38
CA TYR A 79 3.99 6.61 5.29
C TYR A 79 4.50 6.04 3.95
N SER A 80 3.61 5.43 3.18
CA SER A 80 3.94 4.81 1.89
C SER A 80 3.09 5.38 0.76
N MET A 81 3.76 5.81 -0.31
CA MET A 81 3.14 6.23 -1.56
C MET A 81 3.73 5.46 -2.73
N VAL A 82 2.88 4.76 -3.48
CA VAL A 82 3.26 4.04 -4.69
C VAL A 82 2.42 4.56 -5.86
N THR A 83 3.09 5.06 -6.89
CA THR A 83 2.47 5.50 -8.14
C THR A 83 3.14 4.80 -9.32
N THR A 84 2.37 4.08 -10.11
CA THR A 84 2.83 3.41 -11.33
C THR A 84 1.80 3.52 -12.45
N SER A 85 2.23 3.39 -13.70
CA SER A 85 1.33 3.31 -14.85
C SER A 85 0.97 1.88 -15.26
N ASP A 86 1.53 0.85 -14.64
CA ASP A 86 1.20 -0.56 -14.93
C ASP A 86 0.64 -1.24 -13.67
N SER A 87 1.46 -2.02 -12.97
CA SER A 87 1.01 -2.89 -11.90
C SER A 87 1.71 -2.60 -10.59
N ALA A 88 0.94 -2.46 -9.51
CA ALA A 88 1.46 -2.27 -8.16
C ALA A 88 1.14 -3.48 -7.27
N TYR A 89 2.19 -4.08 -6.73
CA TYR A 89 2.12 -5.04 -5.63
C TYR A 89 2.71 -4.38 -4.38
N SER A 90 1.86 -4.11 -3.38
CA SER A 90 2.23 -3.40 -2.15
C SER A 90 1.86 -4.19 -0.91
N MET A 91 2.84 -4.47 -0.05
CA MET A 91 2.65 -5.06 1.26
C MET A 91 3.22 -4.13 2.34
N VAL A 92 2.39 -3.74 3.31
CA VAL A 92 2.80 -2.85 4.40
C VAL A 92 2.38 -3.45 5.75
N THR A 93 3.34 -3.53 6.67
CA THR A 93 3.13 -3.98 8.05
C THR A 93 3.79 -3.01 9.03
N SER A 94 3.04 -2.50 10.00
CA SER A 94 3.47 -1.48 10.96
C SER A 94 2.59 -1.47 12.21
N ASP A 95 2.89 -0.64 13.20
CA ASP A 95 1.89 -0.29 14.22
C ASP A 95 0.83 0.66 13.64
N SER A 96 1.25 1.77 13.01
CA SER A 96 0.36 2.72 12.32
C SER A 96 0.72 2.89 10.84
N ILE A 97 -0.28 2.95 9.95
CA ILE A 97 -0.04 3.02 8.49
C ILE A 97 -0.84 4.13 7.83
N TYR A 98 -0.15 4.95 7.04
CA TYR A 98 -0.72 5.74 5.96
C TYR A 98 -0.21 5.19 4.62
N SER A 99 -1.11 4.66 3.80
CA SER A 99 -0.77 4.05 2.51
C SER A 99 -1.62 4.60 1.38
N MET A 100 -0.97 5.02 0.30
CA MET A 100 -1.61 5.44 -0.95
C MET A 100 -1.02 4.68 -2.13
N VAL A 101 -1.86 3.99 -2.90
CA VAL A 101 -1.43 3.23 -4.08
C VAL A 101 -2.27 3.66 -5.29
N THR A 102 -1.59 4.07 -6.36
CA THR A 102 -2.19 4.40 -7.66
C THR A 102 -1.48 3.62 -8.76
N SER A 103 -2.23 2.86 -9.55
CA SER A 103 -1.73 2.00 -10.63
C SER A 103 -2.83 1.66 -11.62
N ASP A 104 -2.49 1.11 -12.79
CA ASP A 104 -3.49 0.50 -13.66
C ASP A 104 -4.06 -0.79 -13.08
N SER A 105 -3.26 -1.64 -12.43
CA SER A 105 -3.74 -2.79 -11.63
C SER A 105 -3.09 -2.82 -10.24
N ILE A 106 -3.85 -3.17 -9.19
CA ILE A 106 -3.35 -3.11 -7.81
C ILE A 106 -3.62 -4.42 -7.04
N TYR A 107 -2.56 -4.94 -6.42
CA TYR A 107 -2.63 -5.86 -5.29
C TYR A 107 -2.05 -5.18 -4.05
N SER A 108 -2.89 -4.94 -3.04
CA SER A 108 -2.51 -4.25 -1.81
C SER A 108 -2.89 -5.07 -0.57
N MET A 109 -1.92 -5.25 0.33
CA MET A 109 -2.13 -5.87 1.64
C MET A 109 -1.56 -4.97 2.72
N VAL A 110 -2.41 -4.57 3.66
CA VAL A 110 -2.06 -3.67 4.76
C VAL A 110 -2.47 -4.32 6.07
N THR A 111 -1.50 -4.53 6.96
CA THR A 111 -1.71 -5.11 8.30
C THR A 111 -1.12 -4.16 9.33
N ALA A 112 -1.88 -3.79 10.36
CA ALA A 112 -1.34 -2.93 11.41
C ALA A 112 -1.75 -3.38 12.81
N SER A 113 -0.98 -3.02 13.83
CA SER A 113 -1.37 -3.31 15.21
C SER A 113 -2.33 -2.27 15.79
N ASP A 114 -2.33 -1.03 15.28
CA ASP A 114 -3.18 0.09 15.70
C ASP A 114 -4.07 0.56 14.53
N SER A 115 -3.71 1.65 13.85
CA SER A 115 -4.62 2.38 12.96
C SER A 115 -4.12 2.42 11.51
N VAL A 116 -5.05 2.34 10.56
CA VAL A 116 -4.75 2.38 9.13
C VAL A 116 -5.57 3.46 8.41
N TYR A 117 -4.88 4.30 7.65
CA TYR A 117 -5.43 5.06 6.55
C TYR A 117 -4.94 4.48 5.21
N SER A 118 -5.85 3.96 4.39
CA SER A 118 -5.53 3.35 3.10
C SER A 118 -6.37 3.95 1.98
N MET A 119 -5.69 4.42 0.93
CA MET A 119 -6.32 4.89 -0.31
C MET A 119 -5.77 4.12 -1.50
N VAL A 120 -6.66 3.51 -2.27
CA VAL A 120 -6.33 2.74 -3.47
C VAL A 120 -7.14 3.29 -4.64
N THR A 121 -6.45 3.75 -5.68
CA THR A 121 -7.08 4.26 -6.91
C THR A 121 -6.51 3.54 -8.11
N THR A 122 -7.36 3.01 -8.98
CA THR A 122 -6.90 2.28 -10.16
C THR A 122 -7.78 2.49 -11.38
N SER A 123 -7.23 2.21 -12.55
CA SER A 123 -7.98 2.18 -13.81
C SER A 123 -8.58 0.79 -14.08
N ASP A 124 -7.95 -0.29 -13.62
CA ASP A 124 -8.36 -1.68 -13.85
C ASP A 124 -8.68 -2.42 -12.53
N SER A 125 -8.17 -3.63 -12.31
CA SER A 125 -8.66 -4.45 -11.20
C SER A 125 -7.93 -4.18 -9.88
N VAL A 126 -8.67 -4.18 -8.77
CA VAL A 126 -8.10 -4.08 -7.42
C VAL A 126 -8.32 -5.37 -6.63
N TYR A 127 -7.26 -5.84 -5.99
CA TYR A 127 -7.33 -6.68 -4.80
C TYR A 127 -6.79 -5.88 -3.59
N SER A 128 -7.63 -5.63 -2.60
CA SER A 128 -7.25 -4.89 -1.38
C SER A 128 -7.64 -5.66 -0.13
N MET A 129 -6.69 -5.83 0.78
CA MET A 129 -6.90 -6.40 2.11
C MET A 129 -6.34 -5.46 3.17
N VAL A 130 -7.17 -5.05 4.12
CA VAL A 130 -6.80 -4.11 5.20
C VAL A 130 -7.21 -4.70 6.55
N THR A 131 -6.23 -4.96 7.41
CA THR A 131 -6.41 -5.75 8.65
C THR A 131 -5.70 -5.15 9.87
N PRO A 132 -6.12 -3.98 10.38
CA PRO A 132 -5.61 -3.49 11.65
C PRO A 132 -6.44 -3.92 12.85
N SER A 133 -5.88 -3.84 14.06
CA SER A 133 -6.63 -4.11 15.29
C SER A 133 -7.65 -3.00 15.58
N ASP A 134 -7.24 -1.73 15.60
CA ASP A 134 -8.05 -0.68 16.24
C ASP A 134 -9.00 0.03 15.28
N SER A 135 -8.46 0.76 14.29
CA SER A 135 -9.28 1.56 13.39
C SER A 135 -8.83 1.57 11.93
N VAL A 136 -9.80 1.56 11.02
CA VAL A 136 -9.58 1.67 9.57
C VAL A 136 -10.33 2.85 8.99
N TYR A 137 -9.62 3.65 8.21
CA TYR A 137 -10.18 4.43 7.12
C TYR A 137 -9.68 3.87 5.78
N SER A 138 -10.57 3.27 4.99
CA SER A 138 -10.24 2.66 3.70
C SER A 138 -11.09 3.25 2.57
N MET A 139 -10.44 3.71 1.51
CA MET A 139 -11.11 4.09 0.27
C MET A 139 -10.51 3.36 -0.92
N VAL A 140 -11.38 2.73 -1.71
CA VAL A 140 -11.01 2.03 -2.94
C VAL A 140 -11.87 2.57 -4.08
N SER A 141 -11.22 3.04 -5.16
CA SER A 141 -11.88 3.53 -6.37
C SER A 141 -11.30 2.87 -7.61
N THR A 142 -12.15 2.31 -8.46
CA THR A 142 -11.74 1.73 -9.74
C THR A 142 -12.70 2.04 -10.90
N SER A 143 -12.20 1.98 -12.14
CA SER A 143 -13.02 1.89 -13.35
C SER A 143 -13.34 0.45 -13.81
N ASN A 144 -12.86 -0.58 -13.10
CA ASN A 144 -13.18 -1.99 -13.37
C ASN A 144 -13.73 -2.66 -12.09
N SER A 145 -13.21 -3.83 -11.71
CA SER A 145 -13.69 -4.66 -10.62
C SER A 145 -12.83 -4.53 -9.36
N VAL A 146 -13.46 -4.60 -8.19
CA VAL A 146 -12.79 -4.58 -6.89
C VAL A 146 -13.11 -5.83 -6.10
N TYR A 147 -12.06 -6.42 -5.54
CA TYR A 147 -12.14 -7.30 -4.39
C TYR A 147 -11.55 -6.57 -3.17
N SER A 148 -12.38 -6.31 -2.16
CA SER A 148 -11.99 -5.61 -0.93
C SER A 148 -12.36 -6.43 0.30
N MET A 149 -11.39 -6.61 1.21
CA MET A 149 -11.62 -7.18 2.54
C MET A 149 -11.07 -6.23 3.60
N VAL A 150 -11.92 -5.85 4.56
CA VAL A 150 -11.53 -4.97 5.67
C VAL A 150 -11.98 -5.56 7.00
N THR A 151 -11.06 -5.72 7.93
CA THR A 151 -11.34 -6.22 9.29
C THR A 151 -10.64 -5.39 10.35
N SER A 152 -11.36 -4.91 11.36
CA SER A 152 -10.83 -4.11 12.47
C SER A 152 -11.92 -3.89 13.54
N ASP A 153 -11.61 -3.35 14.71
CA ASP A 153 -12.61 -3.01 15.73
C ASP A 153 -13.54 -1.86 15.27
N SER A 154 -13.02 -0.89 14.51
CA SER A 154 -13.79 0.22 13.94
C SER A 154 -13.45 0.48 12.47
N ILE A 155 -14.44 0.43 11.59
CA ILE A 155 -14.25 0.60 10.14
C ILE A 155 -15.05 1.78 9.59
N TYR A 156 -14.35 2.66 8.87
CA TYR A 156 -14.90 3.52 7.82
C TYR A 156 -14.38 3.05 6.45
N SER A 157 -15.28 2.54 5.60
CA SER A 157 -14.91 2.02 4.28
C SER A 157 -15.79 2.60 3.17
N MET A 158 -15.17 3.06 2.09
CA MET A 158 -15.87 3.42 0.85
C MET A 158 -15.26 2.69 -0.34
N VAL A 159 -16.09 1.94 -1.07
CA VAL A 159 -15.69 1.22 -2.28
C VAL A 159 -16.55 1.68 -3.45
N THR A 160 -15.90 2.19 -4.50
CA THR A 160 -16.56 2.62 -5.73
C THR A 160 -15.92 1.92 -6.93
N ALA A 161 -16.74 1.29 -7.77
CA ALA A 161 -16.30 0.62 -8.99
C ALA A 161 -17.24 0.94 -10.16
N SER A 162 -16.73 0.88 -11.39
CA SER A 162 -17.60 0.98 -12.57
C SER A 162 -18.10 -0.38 -13.07
N ASP A 163 -17.49 -1.49 -12.67
CA ASP A 163 -17.96 -2.84 -12.97
C ASP A 163 -18.50 -3.51 -11.68
N SER A 164 -17.76 -4.49 -11.15
CA SER A 164 -18.23 -5.39 -10.11
C SER A 164 -17.48 -5.17 -8.79
N VAL A 165 -18.19 -5.22 -7.67
CA VAL A 165 -17.59 -5.16 -6.34
C VAL A 165 -17.87 -6.45 -5.57
N TYR A 166 -16.80 -7.07 -5.08
CA TYR A 166 -16.83 -8.00 -3.97
C TYR A 166 -16.26 -7.31 -2.73
N SER A 167 -17.07 -7.11 -1.71
CA SER A 167 -16.67 -6.47 -0.45
C SER A 167 -17.01 -7.35 0.75
N MET A 168 -16.05 -7.53 1.65
CA MET A 168 -16.27 -8.14 2.96
C MET A 168 -15.77 -7.21 4.06
N VAL A 169 -16.64 -6.84 4.99
CA VAL A 169 -16.33 -5.94 6.10
C VAL A 169 -16.70 -6.63 7.40
N THR A 170 -15.74 -6.79 8.31
CA THR A 170 -15.97 -7.42 9.63
C THR A 170 -15.45 -6.54 10.75
N SER A 171 -16.30 -6.10 11.68
CA SER A 171 -15.94 -5.16 12.75
C SER A 171 -17.03 -4.98 13.78
N ASP A 172 -16.68 -4.54 14.99
CA ASP A 172 -17.65 -4.18 16.03
C ASP A 172 -18.43 -2.90 15.67
N SER A 173 -17.80 -1.94 14.96
CA SER A 173 -18.40 -0.66 14.55
C SER A 173 -18.12 -0.33 13.09
N ILE A 174 -19.18 -0.31 12.26
CA ILE A 174 -19.04 -0.20 10.80
C ILE A 174 -19.78 1.02 10.24
N TYR A 175 -19.06 1.83 9.47
CA TYR A 175 -19.60 2.69 8.42
C TYR A 175 -19.03 2.24 7.08
N SER A 176 -19.88 1.66 6.22
CA SER A 176 -19.45 1.18 4.90
C SER A 176 -20.38 1.65 3.78
N MET A 177 -19.82 2.17 2.70
CA MET A 177 -20.53 2.48 1.46
C MET A 177 -19.91 1.68 0.30
N VAL A 178 -20.76 0.99 -0.47
CA VAL A 178 -20.33 0.26 -1.66
C VAL A 178 -21.19 0.69 -2.85
N THR A 179 -20.54 1.14 -3.92
CA THR A 179 -21.20 1.57 -5.16
C THR A 179 -20.56 0.88 -6.35
N ALA A 180 -21.37 0.27 -7.21
CA ALA A 180 -20.93 -0.33 -8.47
C ALA A 180 -21.98 -0.09 -9.56
N SER A 181 -21.57 -0.04 -10.84
CA SER A 181 -22.54 0.13 -11.94
C SER A 181 -23.09 -1.18 -12.47
N ASP A 182 -22.36 -2.29 -12.32
CA ASP A 182 -22.83 -3.62 -12.72
C ASP A 182 -23.34 -4.41 -11.50
N SER A 183 -22.42 -4.99 -10.72
CA SER A 183 -22.75 -5.98 -9.70
C SER A 183 -22.12 -5.67 -8.34
N VAL A 184 -22.88 -5.87 -7.26
CA VAL A 184 -22.40 -5.72 -5.88
C VAL A 184 -22.67 -7.00 -5.10
N TYR A 185 -21.59 -7.64 -4.65
CA TYR A 185 -21.60 -8.65 -3.60
C TYR A 185 -20.94 -8.05 -2.36
N SER A 186 -21.74 -7.72 -1.34
CA SER A 186 -21.24 -7.13 -0.10
C SER A 186 -21.69 -7.96 1.11
N MET A 187 -20.73 -8.37 1.94
CA MET A 187 -20.97 -9.01 3.23
C MET A 187 -20.47 -8.09 4.34
N VAL A 188 -21.36 -7.73 5.26
CA VAL A 188 -21.03 -6.93 6.44
C VAL A 188 -21.36 -7.75 7.68
N THR A 189 -20.34 -8.02 8.50
CA THR A 189 -20.45 -8.85 9.70
C THR A 189 -20.04 -8.04 10.92
N THR A 190 -20.89 -7.99 11.94
CA THR A 190 -20.55 -7.41 13.23
C THR A 190 -20.26 -8.50 14.24
N THR A 191 -19.10 -8.47 14.86
CA THR A 191 -18.75 -9.35 15.98
C THR A 191 -19.43 -8.83 17.26
N PRO A 192 -20.26 -9.65 17.94
CA PRO A 192 -20.80 -9.24 19.23
C PRO A 192 -19.69 -9.28 20.30
N LEU A 193 -19.60 -8.21 21.08
CA LEU A 193 -18.80 -8.11 22.31
C LEU A 193 -19.16 -9.20 23.33
#